data_AF-A0A6P8TDY6-F1
#
_entry.id   AF-A0A6P8TDY6-F1
#
_cell.length_a   1.000
_cell.length_b   1.000
_cell.length_c   1.000
_cell.angle_alpha   90.00
_cell.angle_beta   90.00
_cell.angle_gamma   90.00
#
_symmetry.space_group_name_H-M   'P 1'
#
loop_
_entity.id
_entity.type
_entity.pdbx_description
1 polymer ?
#
loop_
_entity_poly.entity_id
_entity_poly.type
_entity_poly.pdbx_seq_one_letter_code
_entity_poly.pdbx_strand_id
1 'polypeptide(L)'
;SAPVSSVNRRRPPPSVPPLLWEKHSSTAAMSSITIDPELKPGEFVIKSLFAEFAVLAEKKIDMVMAEPLEKPLSRSLQRGEDAQFDQLISSMSSIAEHCLPSLLRTLFDWYRRQSGTEDESYEYRPRSSTKSKGDELHRDKDFLLERRDLAIDFIFCLVSVEVLKQIPLHPVPDVLVHEVLHLAFKHFKHKEGYCGPNTGNVHIIADLYAEVIGILTQSKFQAVRKKFITELKELRQKEQSPYVVQSIISLIMGMKFFRVKMYPVEEFEASFQFMQECAQYFLEVKDKDIKHALAGLFVEILIPVAAAVKNEVNVPCLKNFVEMLYQTTFDLSSRKKHSLALYPLVTCLLCVSQKQFFLNNWHIFLQNCLSHLKFFFNVHVSPLHLHSVSSHGASLQMPSNNSIRKQIETLQVSAALHLNAALGPWCIMGSECVCVCAHRKLRGRWAVHDKQIIAGCAFFPSTPVLV
;
A
#
# COMPACT_ATOMS: atom_id res chain seq x y z
N SER A 1 -11.78 -59.57 -64.53
CA SER A 1 -10.74 -59.02 -65.42
C SER A 1 -10.70 -57.51 -65.22
N ALA A 2 -9.50 -56.96 -64.96
CA ALA A 2 -9.16 -55.59 -64.53
C ALA A 2 -10.21 -54.47 -64.58
N PRO A 3 -10.24 -53.57 -63.58
CA PRO A 3 -10.65 -52.19 -63.81
C PRO A 3 -9.53 -51.18 -63.54
N VAL A 4 -9.47 -50.27 -64.49
CA VAL A 4 -8.66 -49.06 -64.60
C VAL A 4 -9.12 -48.04 -63.56
N SER A 5 -8.18 -47.44 -62.84
CA SER A 5 -8.43 -46.40 -61.84
C SER A 5 -8.87 -45.08 -62.49
N SER A 6 -10.09 -44.64 -62.21
CA SER A 6 -10.59 -43.31 -62.57
C SER A 6 -10.06 -42.23 -61.61
N VAL A 7 -9.10 -41.42 -62.06
CA VAL A 7 -8.66 -40.21 -61.37
C VAL A 7 -9.66 -39.09 -61.68
N ASN A 8 -10.44 -38.69 -60.66
CA ASN A 8 -11.36 -37.57 -60.75
C ASN A 8 -10.71 -36.31 -60.16
N ARG A 9 -10.79 -35.20 -60.91
CA ARG A 9 -10.21 -33.88 -60.61
C ARG A 9 -10.62 -33.38 -59.22
N ARG A 10 -9.64 -33.00 -58.38
CA ARG A 10 -9.83 -32.07 -57.25
C ARG A 10 -8.92 -30.86 -57.43
N ARG A 11 -9.53 -29.67 -57.44
CA ARG A 11 -8.86 -28.36 -57.33
C ARG A 11 -8.10 -28.28 -56.00
N PRO A 12 -6.89 -27.69 -55.96
CA PRO A 12 -6.23 -27.38 -54.71
C PRO A 12 -6.85 -26.14 -54.04
N PRO A 13 -6.87 -26.05 -52.70
CA PRO A 13 -7.24 -24.83 -51.98
C PRO A 13 -6.14 -23.76 -52.10
N PRO A 14 -6.47 -22.46 -51.97
CA PRO A 14 -5.49 -21.39 -52.11
C PRO A 14 -4.50 -21.43 -50.94
N SER A 15 -3.23 -21.41 -51.31
CA SER A 15 -2.05 -21.38 -50.45
C SER A 15 -1.94 -20.07 -49.66
N VAL A 16 -1.87 -20.21 -48.34
CA VAL A 16 -1.48 -19.16 -47.38
C VAL A 16 0.01 -18.86 -47.55
N PRO A 17 0.46 -17.58 -47.61
CA PRO A 17 1.89 -17.28 -47.67
C PRO A 17 2.55 -17.47 -46.28
N PRO A 18 3.82 -17.93 -46.21
CA PRO A 18 4.51 -18.10 -44.94
C PRO A 18 4.95 -16.75 -44.36
N LEU A 19 4.68 -16.50 -43.09
CA LEU A 19 5.23 -15.38 -42.33
C LEU A 19 6.72 -15.61 -42.06
N LEU A 20 7.56 -14.94 -42.85
CA LEU A 20 9.01 -14.87 -42.68
C LEU A 20 9.33 -13.85 -41.58
N TRP A 21 9.90 -14.34 -40.49
CA TRP A 21 10.46 -13.53 -39.42
C TRP A 21 11.78 -12.93 -39.92
N GLU A 22 11.83 -11.62 -40.13
CA GLU A 22 13.09 -10.89 -40.29
C GLU A 22 13.29 -9.89 -39.16
N LYS A 23 14.37 -10.14 -38.45
CA LYS A 23 14.98 -9.41 -37.36
C LYS A 23 15.42 -8.02 -37.87
N HIS A 24 14.78 -6.95 -37.39
CA HIS A 24 15.32 -5.60 -37.53
C HIS A 24 15.59 -4.96 -36.17
N SER A 25 16.88 -4.97 -35.83
CA SER A 25 17.48 -4.03 -34.92
C SER A 25 17.57 -2.65 -35.59
N SER A 26 17.39 -1.60 -34.79
CA SER A 26 17.86 -0.22 -35.00
C SER A 26 17.00 0.70 -35.87
N THR A 27 16.30 1.63 -35.20
CA THR A 27 16.41 3.11 -35.31
C THR A 27 15.01 3.74 -35.15
N ALA A 28 14.92 4.74 -34.27
CA ALA A 28 13.71 5.46 -33.91
C ALA A 28 12.88 5.91 -35.12
N ALA A 29 11.68 5.36 -35.26
CA ALA A 29 10.61 5.90 -36.08
C ALA A 29 9.38 6.05 -35.17
N MET A 30 8.96 7.29 -34.94
CA MET A 30 7.65 7.56 -34.36
C MET A 30 6.60 6.85 -35.22
N SER A 31 5.80 5.98 -34.61
CA SER A 31 4.70 5.30 -35.28
C SER A 31 3.76 6.34 -35.90
N SER A 32 3.66 6.35 -37.23
CA SER A 32 2.65 7.16 -37.90
C SER A 32 1.29 6.55 -37.61
N ILE A 33 0.57 7.14 -36.65
CA ILE A 33 -0.83 6.79 -36.37
C ILE A 33 -1.64 7.19 -37.62
N THR A 34 -2.12 6.21 -38.38
CA THR A 34 -3.08 6.44 -39.47
C THR A 34 -4.37 7.01 -38.87
N ILE A 35 -4.64 8.29 -39.14
CA ILE A 35 -5.82 9.00 -38.66
C ILE A 35 -7.01 8.57 -39.54
N ASP A 36 -7.90 7.77 -38.97
CA ASP A 36 -9.19 7.48 -39.60
C ASP A 36 -10.08 8.75 -39.54
N PRO A 37 -10.46 9.34 -40.69
CA PRO A 37 -11.25 10.57 -40.73
C PRO A 37 -12.67 10.42 -40.19
N GLU A 38 -13.18 9.19 -39.97
CA GLU A 38 -14.48 8.96 -39.34
C GLU A 38 -14.43 8.92 -37.81
N LEU A 39 -13.23 8.94 -37.22
CA LEU A 39 -13.06 8.78 -35.79
C LEU A 39 -13.41 10.07 -35.04
N LYS A 40 -14.24 9.97 -34.00
CA LYS A 40 -14.57 11.13 -33.17
C LYS A 40 -13.30 11.66 -32.48
N PRO A 41 -13.11 12.99 -32.35
CA PRO A 41 -11.90 13.55 -31.76
C PRO A 41 -11.56 13.01 -30.36
N GLY A 42 -12.57 12.80 -29.51
CA GLY A 42 -12.36 12.21 -28.18
C GLY A 42 -11.91 10.75 -28.22
N GLU A 43 -12.40 9.96 -29.18
CA GLU A 43 -11.97 8.58 -29.39
C GLU A 43 -10.53 8.52 -29.89
N PHE A 44 -10.16 9.46 -30.77
CA PHE A 44 -8.80 9.56 -31.30
C PHE A 44 -7.79 9.86 -30.19
N VAL A 45 -8.12 10.80 -29.32
CA VAL A 45 -7.29 11.16 -28.16
C VAL A 45 -7.09 9.97 -27.23
N ILE A 46 -8.15 9.25 -26.87
CA ILE A 46 -8.06 8.08 -25.97
C ILE A 46 -7.22 6.97 -26.61
N LYS A 47 -7.48 6.64 -27.88
CA LYS A 47 -6.74 5.59 -28.60
C LYS A 47 -5.26 5.93 -28.74
N SER A 48 -4.94 7.18 -29.10
CA SER A 48 -3.55 7.62 -29.27
C SER A 48 -2.79 7.60 -27.95
N LEU A 49 -3.40 8.12 -26.88
CA LEU A 49 -2.78 8.12 -25.56
C LEU A 49 -2.57 6.71 -25.02
N PHE A 50 -3.55 5.83 -25.21
CA PHE A 50 -3.44 4.45 -24.75
C PHE A 50 -2.41 3.65 -25.55
N ALA A 51 -2.29 3.91 -26.86
CA ALA A 51 -1.24 3.32 -27.68
C ALA A 51 0.16 3.75 -27.22
N GLU A 52 0.36 5.03 -26.92
CA GLU A 52 1.60 5.53 -26.33
C GLU A 52 1.89 4.88 -24.97
N PHE A 53 0.86 4.77 -24.12
CA PHE A 53 0.96 4.05 -22.85
C PHE A 53 1.39 2.60 -23.01
N ALA A 54 0.77 1.85 -23.93
CA ALA A 54 1.11 0.45 -24.13
C ALA A 54 2.57 0.27 -24.58
N VAL A 55 3.07 1.13 -25.49
CA VAL A 55 4.46 1.09 -25.96
C VAL A 55 5.44 1.41 -24.84
N LEU A 56 5.18 2.48 -24.08
CA LEU A 56 6.07 2.87 -22.98
C LEU A 56 6.03 1.86 -21.82
N ALA A 57 4.85 1.30 -21.52
CA ALA A 57 4.72 0.27 -20.50
C ALA A 57 5.53 -0.99 -20.87
N GLU A 58 5.45 -1.45 -22.12
CA GLU A 58 6.24 -2.60 -22.60
C GLU A 58 7.74 -2.32 -22.48
N LYS A 59 8.20 -1.14 -22.92
CA LYS A 59 9.60 -0.73 -22.78
C LYS A 59 10.06 -0.74 -21.33
N LYS A 60 9.21 -0.33 -20.38
CA LYS A 60 9.53 -0.36 -18.94
C LYS A 60 9.54 -1.79 -18.39
N ILE A 61 8.66 -2.67 -18.86
CA ILE A 61 8.67 -4.10 -18.52
C ILE A 61 9.98 -4.73 -19.02
N ASP A 62 10.34 -4.55 -20.29
CA ASP A 62 11.60 -5.06 -20.85
C ASP A 62 12.83 -4.57 -20.08
N MET A 63 12.83 -3.30 -19.70
CA MET A 63 13.90 -2.71 -18.90
C MET A 63 14.06 -3.42 -17.55
N VAL A 64 12.97 -3.66 -16.80
CA VAL A 64 13.08 -4.34 -15.49
C VAL A 64 13.33 -5.84 -15.60
N MET A 65 13.01 -6.44 -16.74
CA MET A 65 13.33 -7.82 -17.07
C MET A 65 14.83 -8.01 -17.40
N ALA A 66 15.49 -6.96 -17.89
CA ALA A 66 16.94 -6.96 -18.09
C ALA A 66 17.74 -6.66 -16.81
N GLU A 67 17.08 -6.26 -15.73
CA GLU A 67 17.71 -5.97 -14.43
C GLU A 67 17.88 -7.24 -13.57
N PRO A 68 18.85 -7.24 -12.63
CA PRO A 68 19.00 -8.33 -11.67
C PRO A 68 17.72 -8.58 -10.86
N LEU A 69 17.40 -9.85 -10.57
CA LEU A 69 16.18 -10.24 -9.85
C LEU A 69 16.10 -9.61 -8.45
N GLU A 70 17.24 -9.40 -7.80
CA GLU A 70 17.35 -8.79 -6.47
C GLU A 70 17.04 -7.28 -6.48
N LYS A 71 17.13 -6.63 -7.65
CA LYS A 71 16.82 -5.20 -7.76
C LYS A 71 15.30 -5.01 -7.58
N PRO A 72 14.85 -4.22 -6.58
CA PRO A 72 13.43 -3.97 -6.40
C PRO A 72 12.83 -3.20 -7.57
N LEU A 73 11.63 -3.60 -8.02
CA LEU A 73 10.91 -2.94 -9.12
C LEU A 73 10.68 -1.45 -8.86
N SER A 74 10.51 -1.07 -7.58
CA SER A 74 10.32 0.34 -7.17
C SER A 74 11.51 1.26 -7.48
N ARG A 75 12.70 0.71 -7.76
CA ARG A 75 13.84 1.54 -8.18
C ARG A 75 13.78 1.97 -9.64
N SER A 76 12.89 1.38 -10.43
CA SER A 76 12.85 1.57 -11.88
C SER A 76 11.45 1.98 -12.38
N LEU A 77 10.39 1.56 -11.67
CA LEU A 77 8.99 1.80 -12.05
C LEU A 77 8.30 2.86 -11.19
N GLN A 78 8.80 3.19 -10.00
CA GLN A 78 8.10 4.10 -9.08
C GLN A 78 7.94 5.52 -9.66
N ARG A 79 6.86 6.20 -9.26
CA ARG A 79 6.63 7.63 -9.56
C ARG A 79 7.89 8.46 -9.25
N GLY A 80 8.27 9.33 -10.18
CA GLY A 80 9.45 10.18 -10.11
C GLY A 80 10.72 9.58 -10.71
N GLU A 81 10.73 8.29 -11.07
CA GLU A 81 11.88 7.66 -11.75
C GLU A 81 11.87 7.92 -13.27
N ASP A 82 10.71 8.24 -13.86
CA ASP A 82 10.55 8.51 -15.29
C ASP A 82 9.52 9.61 -15.54
N ALA A 83 10.00 10.83 -15.79
CA ALA A 83 9.16 12.01 -15.96
C ALA A 83 8.23 11.92 -17.18
N GLN A 84 8.66 11.24 -18.27
CA GLN A 84 7.82 11.08 -19.46
C GLN A 84 6.66 10.14 -19.14
N PHE A 85 6.93 9.03 -18.47
CA PHE A 85 5.89 8.09 -18.07
C PHE A 85 4.94 8.70 -17.02
N ASP A 86 5.45 9.47 -16.06
CA ASP A 86 4.63 10.18 -15.08
C ASP A 86 3.69 11.21 -15.75
N GLN A 87 4.19 11.95 -16.76
CA GLN A 87 3.37 12.88 -17.54
C GLN A 87 2.27 12.15 -18.32
N LEU A 88 2.58 10.98 -18.87
CA LEU A 88 1.61 10.14 -19.56
C LEU A 88 0.49 9.67 -18.62
N ILE A 89 0.83 9.16 -17.43
CA ILE A 89 -0.15 8.77 -16.41
C ILE A 89 -1.00 9.97 -15.99
N SER A 90 -0.39 11.15 -15.80
CA SER A 90 -1.11 12.40 -15.48
C SER A 90 -2.11 12.78 -16.58
N SER A 91 -1.71 12.61 -17.85
CA SER A 91 -2.57 12.84 -19.01
C SER A 91 -3.74 11.84 -19.06
N MET A 92 -3.49 10.57 -18.74
CA MET A 92 -4.54 9.55 -18.62
C MET A 92 -5.53 9.90 -17.51
N SER A 93 -5.04 10.41 -16.37
CA SER A 93 -5.88 10.88 -15.26
C SER A 93 -6.78 12.05 -15.66
N SER A 94 -6.24 13.01 -16.42
CA SER A 94 -6.99 14.17 -16.91
C SER A 94 -8.09 13.74 -17.89
N ILE A 95 -7.79 12.81 -18.81
CA ILE A 95 -8.80 12.26 -19.74
C ILE A 95 -9.83 11.39 -19.02
N ALA A 96 -9.44 10.73 -17.92
CA ALA A 96 -10.36 9.95 -17.11
C ALA A 96 -11.52 10.79 -16.54
N GLU A 97 -11.37 12.11 -16.36
CA GLU A 97 -12.46 13.02 -15.96
C GLU A 97 -13.63 13.07 -16.95
N HIS A 98 -13.41 12.61 -18.19
CA HIS A 98 -14.41 12.64 -19.25
C HIS A 98 -14.86 11.24 -19.68
N CYS A 99 -14.00 10.22 -19.51
CA CYS A 99 -14.26 8.89 -20.05
C CYS A 99 -13.74 7.74 -19.18
N LEU A 100 -13.75 7.88 -17.84
CA LEU A 100 -13.24 6.86 -16.93
C LEU A 100 -13.71 5.43 -17.23
N PRO A 101 -15.02 5.14 -17.46
CA PRO A 101 -15.45 3.77 -17.70
C PRO A 101 -14.85 3.15 -18.97
N SER A 102 -14.61 3.95 -20.01
CA SER A 102 -13.98 3.46 -21.24
C SER A 102 -12.49 3.24 -21.04
N LEU A 103 -11.81 4.18 -20.38
CA LEU A 103 -10.39 4.06 -20.06
C LEU A 103 -10.10 2.85 -19.17
N LEU A 104 -10.91 2.61 -18.13
CA LEU A 104 -10.77 1.45 -17.25
C LEU A 104 -10.95 0.13 -18.01
N ARG A 105 -11.95 0.03 -18.90
CA ARG A 105 -12.12 -1.17 -19.74
C ARG A 105 -10.90 -1.45 -20.58
N THR A 106 -10.38 -0.44 -21.27
CA THR A 106 -9.18 -0.58 -22.10
C THR A 106 -7.95 -0.93 -21.24
N LEU A 107 -7.82 -0.37 -20.05
CA LEU A 107 -6.75 -0.70 -19.11
C LEU A 107 -6.82 -2.15 -18.63
N PHE A 108 -8.03 -2.66 -18.33
CA PHE A 108 -8.24 -4.07 -17.99
C PHE A 108 -7.96 -4.99 -19.18
N ASP A 109 -8.35 -4.61 -20.39
CA ASP A 109 -8.04 -5.38 -21.60
C ASP A 109 -6.53 -5.47 -21.82
N TRP A 110 -5.79 -4.38 -21.63
CA TRP A 110 -4.32 -4.40 -21.66
C TRP A 110 -3.75 -5.29 -20.56
N TYR A 111 -4.23 -5.17 -19.32
CA TYR A 111 -3.77 -5.98 -18.20
C TYR A 111 -3.95 -7.49 -18.48
N ARG A 112 -5.14 -7.90 -18.94
CA ARG A 112 -5.44 -9.31 -19.27
C ARG A 112 -4.57 -9.84 -20.42
N ARG A 113 -4.34 -9.03 -21.46
CA ARG A 113 -3.44 -9.41 -22.56
C ARG A 113 -2.00 -9.58 -22.09
N GLN A 114 -1.56 -8.73 -21.18
CA GLN A 114 -0.20 -8.78 -20.64
C GLN A 114 0.03 -9.98 -19.72
N SER A 115 -0.95 -10.32 -18.87
CA SER A 115 -0.90 -11.45 -17.93
C SER A 115 -1.09 -12.83 -18.58
N GLY A 116 -1.20 -12.92 -19.92
CA GLY A 116 -1.21 -14.20 -20.64
C GLY A 116 -2.48 -15.05 -20.47
N THR A 117 -3.60 -14.48 -19.99
CA THR A 117 -4.84 -15.24 -19.74
C THR A 117 -5.56 -15.79 -20.99
N GLU A 118 -4.95 -15.74 -22.17
CA GLU A 118 -5.51 -16.33 -23.40
C GLU A 118 -4.71 -17.51 -23.99
N ASP A 119 -3.56 -17.93 -23.41
CA ASP A 119 -2.94 -19.19 -23.84
C ASP A 119 -1.94 -19.75 -22.81
N GLU A 120 -1.82 -21.08 -22.74
CA GLU A 120 -0.96 -21.89 -21.84
C GLU A 120 -1.55 -22.29 -20.47
N SER A 121 -2.39 -23.33 -20.50
CA SER A 121 -2.67 -24.22 -19.36
C SER A 121 -1.41 -24.96 -18.91
N TYR A 122 -0.65 -24.40 -17.95
CA TYR A 122 0.37 -25.18 -17.23
C TYR A 122 -0.30 -26.00 -16.12
N GLU A 123 -0.48 -27.30 -16.38
CA GLU A 123 -0.76 -28.28 -15.33
C GLU A 123 0.41 -28.31 -14.33
N TYR A 124 0.19 -27.76 -13.14
CA TYR A 124 1.08 -27.97 -12.01
C TYR A 124 0.98 -29.43 -11.55
N ARG A 125 2.04 -30.23 -11.79
CA ARG A 125 2.20 -31.56 -11.21
C ARG A 125 3.26 -31.48 -10.10
N PRO A 126 2.92 -31.67 -8.82
CA PRO A 126 3.93 -31.67 -7.76
C PRO A 126 4.77 -32.93 -7.89
N ARG A 127 6.07 -32.79 -8.19
CA ARG A 127 7.01 -33.91 -8.24
C ARG A 127 8.07 -33.78 -7.15
N SER A 128 8.15 -34.83 -6.33
CA SER A 128 9.11 -35.02 -5.25
C SER A 128 10.55 -35.13 -5.77
N SER A 129 11.41 -34.24 -5.30
CA SER A 129 12.84 -34.41 -4.98
C SER A 129 13.71 -35.33 -5.85
N THR A 130 14.49 -34.72 -6.75
CA THR A 130 15.93 -34.99 -6.95
C THR A 130 16.54 -33.76 -7.64
N LYS A 131 17.43 -33.02 -6.97
CA LYS A 131 18.10 -31.82 -7.51
C LYS A 131 18.88 -32.16 -8.79
N SER A 132 18.38 -31.72 -9.94
CA SER A 132 19.11 -31.75 -11.21
C SER A 132 19.34 -30.32 -11.71
N LYS A 133 20.39 -30.09 -12.53
CA LYS A 133 20.67 -28.78 -13.16
C LYS A 133 19.51 -28.25 -14.03
N GLY A 134 18.59 -29.12 -14.46
CA GLY A 134 17.37 -28.72 -15.16
C GLY A 134 16.39 -27.99 -14.23
N ASP A 135 16.30 -28.39 -12.96
CA ASP A 135 15.36 -27.81 -12.00
C ASP A 135 15.72 -26.37 -11.58
N GLU A 136 17.01 -26.01 -11.65
CA GLU A 136 17.46 -24.63 -11.37
C GLU A 136 17.12 -23.68 -12.53
N LEU A 137 17.37 -24.10 -13.78
CA LEU A 137 17.03 -23.30 -14.96
C LEU A 137 15.51 -23.09 -15.12
N HIS A 138 14.71 -24.11 -14.79
CA HIS A 138 13.25 -23.99 -14.77
C HIS A 138 12.78 -23.02 -13.67
N ARG A 139 13.39 -23.07 -12.48
CA ARG A 139 13.05 -22.17 -11.37
C ARG A 139 13.42 -20.71 -11.67
N ASP A 140 14.56 -20.46 -12.30
CA ASP A 140 14.95 -19.11 -12.73
C ASP A 140 13.98 -18.54 -13.77
N LYS A 141 13.51 -19.38 -14.70
CA LYS A 141 12.46 -19.01 -15.65
C LYS A 141 11.15 -18.65 -14.93
N ASP A 142 10.75 -19.43 -13.92
CA ASP A 142 9.55 -19.16 -13.13
C ASP A 142 9.66 -17.83 -12.35
N PHE A 143 10.83 -17.52 -11.78
CA PHE A 143 11.06 -16.24 -11.11
C PHE A 143 11.05 -15.04 -12.07
N LEU A 144 11.54 -15.22 -13.30
CA LEU A 144 11.46 -14.18 -14.33
C LEU A 144 10.01 -13.94 -14.76
N LEU A 145 9.22 -14.99 -14.98
CA LEU A 145 7.79 -14.86 -15.30
C LEU A 145 7.03 -14.16 -14.17
N GLU A 146 7.27 -14.54 -12.92
CA GLU A 146 6.68 -13.87 -11.77
C GLU A 146 7.11 -12.39 -11.68
N ARG A 147 8.38 -12.07 -11.96
CA ARG A 147 8.87 -10.69 -11.98
C ARG A 147 8.14 -9.86 -13.05
N ARG A 148 7.91 -10.44 -14.23
CA ARG A 148 7.14 -9.80 -15.31
C ARG A 148 5.72 -9.50 -14.87
N ASP A 149 5.03 -10.48 -14.26
CA ASP A 149 3.67 -10.29 -13.74
C ASP A 149 3.62 -9.18 -12.68
N LEU A 150 4.59 -9.17 -11.75
CA LEU A 150 4.68 -8.11 -10.74
C LEU A 150 4.97 -6.74 -11.37
N ALA A 151 5.73 -6.66 -12.46
CA ALA A 151 5.96 -5.40 -13.18
C ALA A 151 4.67 -4.89 -13.86
N ILE A 152 3.88 -5.80 -14.45
CA ILE A 152 2.56 -5.49 -15.02
C ILE A 152 1.62 -4.98 -13.92
N ASP A 153 1.55 -5.68 -12.78
CA ASP A 153 0.76 -5.24 -11.61
C ASP A 153 1.21 -3.87 -11.11
N PHE A 154 2.52 -3.61 -11.09
CA PHE A 154 3.08 -2.33 -10.66
C PHE A 154 2.54 -1.19 -11.52
N ILE A 155 2.72 -1.30 -12.84
CA ILE A 155 2.28 -0.29 -13.81
C ILE A 155 0.76 -0.13 -13.74
N PHE A 156 0.03 -1.23 -13.69
CA PHE A 156 -1.43 -1.22 -13.56
C PHE A 156 -1.88 -0.45 -12.31
N CYS A 157 -1.24 -0.67 -11.16
CA CYS A 157 -1.54 0.05 -9.93
C CYS A 157 -1.22 1.54 -10.05
N LEU A 158 -0.10 1.93 -10.67
CA LEU A 158 0.25 3.34 -10.83
C LEU A 158 -0.81 4.11 -11.60
N VAL A 159 -1.28 3.55 -12.72
CA VAL A 159 -2.35 4.14 -13.53
C VAL A 159 -3.65 4.14 -12.74
N SER A 160 -4.01 3.00 -12.13
CA SER A 160 -5.26 2.83 -11.37
C SER A 160 -5.39 3.85 -10.24
N VAL A 161 -4.34 4.10 -9.46
CA VAL A 161 -4.36 5.11 -8.38
C VAL A 161 -4.69 6.50 -8.91
N GLU A 162 -4.25 6.86 -10.11
CA GLU A 162 -4.50 8.19 -10.68
C GLU A 162 -5.90 8.28 -11.29
N VAL A 163 -6.30 7.33 -12.14
CA VAL A 163 -7.58 7.40 -12.86
C VAL A 163 -8.79 7.15 -11.94
N LEU A 164 -8.67 6.28 -10.93
CA LEU A 164 -9.80 5.96 -10.03
C LEU A 164 -10.19 7.14 -9.11
N LYS A 165 -9.37 8.19 -9.01
CA LYS A 165 -9.77 9.43 -8.31
C LYS A 165 -10.98 10.10 -8.96
N GLN A 166 -11.21 9.83 -10.25
CA GLN A 166 -12.29 10.42 -11.04
C GLN A 166 -13.62 9.66 -10.94
N ILE A 167 -13.71 8.57 -10.15
CA ILE A 167 -14.98 7.84 -9.94
C ILE A 167 -16.15 8.76 -9.53
N PRO A 168 -15.99 9.76 -8.64
CA PRO A 168 -17.11 10.64 -8.27
C PRO A 168 -17.75 11.38 -9.46
N LEU A 169 -17.03 11.54 -10.58
CA LEU A 169 -17.51 12.25 -11.76
C LEU A 169 -18.35 11.35 -12.70
N HIS A 170 -18.35 10.03 -12.49
CA HIS A 170 -18.93 9.08 -13.41
C HIS A 170 -19.76 7.98 -12.74
N PRO A 171 -20.87 7.53 -13.36
CA PRO A 171 -21.52 6.29 -12.98
C PRO A 171 -20.67 5.11 -13.48
N VAL A 172 -19.66 4.71 -12.71
CA VAL A 172 -18.81 3.55 -13.03
C VAL A 172 -19.61 2.26 -12.78
N PRO A 173 -19.73 1.35 -13.78
CA PRO A 173 -20.39 0.06 -13.61
C PRO A 173 -19.78 -0.77 -12.47
N ASP A 174 -20.63 -1.38 -11.66
CA ASP A 174 -20.16 -2.15 -10.49
C ASP A 174 -19.28 -3.34 -10.88
N VAL A 175 -19.44 -3.88 -12.09
CA VAL A 175 -18.55 -4.93 -12.63
C VAL A 175 -17.08 -4.48 -12.63
N LEU A 176 -16.79 -3.25 -13.07
CA LEU A 176 -15.42 -2.72 -13.10
C LEU A 176 -14.88 -2.49 -11.68
N VAL A 177 -15.73 -2.01 -10.77
CA VAL A 177 -15.38 -1.85 -9.35
C VAL A 177 -15.05 -3.22 -8.72
N HIS A 178 -15.86 -4.23 -9.00
CA HIS A 178 -15.64 -5.59 -8.52
C HIS A 178 -14.37 -6.22 -9.10
N GLU A 179 -14.00 -5.89 -10.34
CA GLU A 179 -12.76 -6.35 -10.95
C GLU A 179 -11.53 -5.75 -10.26
N VAL A 180 -11.52 -4.44 -9.98
CA VAL A 180 -10.46 -3.80 -9.17
C VAL A 180 -10.36 -4.47 -7.78
N LEU A 181 -11.50 -4.67 -7.11
CA LEU A 181 -11.55 -5.35 -5.81
C LEU A 181 -11.01 -6.77 -5.90
N HIS A 182 -11.37 -7.52 -6.95
CA HIS A 182 -10.92 -8.89 -7.11
C HIS A 182 -9.39 -8.96 -7.24
N LEU A 183 -8.79 -8.12 -8.09
CA LEU A 183 -7.34 -8.04 -8.25
C LEU A 183 -6.66 -7.67 -6.93
N ALA A 184 -7.07 -6.58 -6.28
CA ALA A 184 -6.45 -6.14 -5.04
C ALA A 184 -6.49 -7.22 -3.94
N PHE A 185 -7.65 -7.84 -3.72
CA PHE A 185 -7.81 -8.86 -2.69
C PHE A 185 -7.10 -10.18 -3.05
N LYS A 186 -6.88 -10.48 -4.34
CA LYS A 186 -6.00 -11.58 -4.76
C LYS A 186 -4.56 -11.34 -4.29
N HIS A 187 -4.07 -10.10 -4.37
CA HIS A 187 -2.71 -9.74 -3.91
C HIS A 187 -2.58 -9.60 -2.39
N PHE A 188 -3.68 -9.47 -1.65
CA PHE A 188 -3.65 -9.52 -0.19
C PHE A 188 -3.58 -10.94 0.36
N LYS A 189 -3.90 -11.96 -0.43
CA LYS A 189 -3.78 -13.36 -0.01
C LYS A 189 -2.30 -13.74 0.09
N HIS A 190 -1.88 -14.11 1.29
CA HIS A 190 -0.54 -14.64 1.50
C HIS A 190 -0.38 -15.94 0.70
N LYS A 191 0.77 -16.16 0.06
CA LYS A 191 1.05 -17.39 -0.70
C LYS A 191 2.06 -18.24 0.09
N GLU A 192 1.72 -19.50 0.36
CA GLU A 192 2.63 -20.44 1.05
C GLU A 192 3.85 -20.77 0.17
N GLY A 193 5.01 -20.97 0.79
CA GLY A 193 6.19 -21.52 0.13
C GLY A 193 6.96 -20.57 -0.79
N TYR A 194 6.54 -19.32 -0.94
CA TYR A 194 7.24 -18.32 -1.75
C TYR A 194 8.43 -17.71 -1.00
N CYS A 195 9.57 -18.40 -1.08
CA CYS A 195 10.87 -17.83 -0.76
C CYS A 195 11.66 -17.72 -2.06
N GLY A 196 11.68 -16.52 -2.64
CA GLY A 196 12.35 -16.24 -3.91
C GLY A 196 12.81 -14.79 -3.98
N PRO A 197 13.59 -14.42 -5.00
CA PRO A 197 14.12 -13.05 -5.13
C PRO A 197 13.00 -11.99 -5.26
N ASN A 198 11.79 -12.40 -5.65
CA ASN A 198 10.64 -11.52 -5.81
C ASN A 198 9.83 -11.25 -4.53
N THR A 199 10.11 -11.90 -3.40
CA THR A 199 9.28 -11.74 -2.18
C THR A 199 9.14 -10.27 -1.76
N GLY A 200 10.20 -9.47 -1.88
CA GLY A 200 10.14 -8.02 -1.63
C GLY A 200 9.22 -7.28 -2.61
N ASN A 201 9.26 -7.64 -3.89
CA ASN A 201 8.38 -7.06 -4.91
C ASN A 201 6.91 -7.41 -4.67
N VAL A 202 6.60 -8.63 -4.23
CA VAL A 202 5.23 -9.03 -3.86
C VAL A 202 4.64 -8.11 -2.78
N HIS A 203 5.43 -7.78 -1.75
CA HIS A 203 5.00 -6.83 -0.72
C HIS A 203 4.82 -5.40 -1.25
N ILE A 204 5.68 -4.94 -2.16
CA ILE A 204 5.53 -3.65 -2.83
C ILE A 204 4.23 -3.61 -3.65
N ILE A 205 3.91 -4.68 -4.39
CA ILE A 205 2.68 -4.78 -5.17
C ILE A 205 1.45 -4.79 -4.26
N ALA A 206 1.47 -5.55 -3.16
CA ALA A 206 0.39 -5.53 -2.18
C ALA A 206 0.18 -4.11 -1.61
N ASP A 207 1.26 -3.38 -1.35
CA ASP A 207 1.20 -1.98 -0.91
C ASP A 207 0.60 -1.03 -1.96
N LEU A 208 0.92 -1.23 -3.24
CA LEU A 208 0.33 -0.45 -4.32
C LEU A 208 -1.17 -0.75 -4.48
N TYR A 209 -1.58 -2.02 -4.40
CA TYR A 209 -3.00 -2.39 -4.39
C TYR A 209 -3.72 -1.87 -3.14
N ALA A 210 -3.05 -1.78 -1.98
CA ALA A 210 -3.61 -1.13 -0.81
C ALA A 210 -3.87 0.38 -1.08
N GLU A 211 -2.99 1.06 -1.82
CA GLU A 211 -3.20 2.46 -2.24
C GLU A 211 -4.40 2.57 -3.19
N VAL A 212 -4.54 1.65 -4.16
CA VAL A 212 -5.71 1.54 -5.04
C VAL A 212 -7.01 1.39 -4.23
N ILE A 213 -7.03 0.49 -3.24
CA ILE A 213 -8.18 0.30 -2.35
C ILE A 213 -8.46 1.57 -1.52
N GLY A 214 -7.42 2.26 -1.06
CA GLY A 214 -7.55 3.54 -0.35
C GLY A 214 -8.29 4.60 -1.16
N ILE A 215 -7.95 4.73 -2.45
CA ILE A 215 -8.66 5.62 -3.40
C ILE A 215 -10.09 5.13 -3.62
N LEU A 216 -10.28 3.85 -3.94
CA LEU A 216 -11.60 3.28 -4.25
C LEU A 216 -12.58 3.42 -3.07
N THR A 217 -12.07 3.32 -1.85
CA THR A 217 -12.87 3.49 -0.64
C THR A 217 -13.51 4.89 -0.56
N GLN A 218 -12.88 5.92 -1.12
CA GLN A 218 -13.47 7.26 -1.13
C GLN A 218 -14.80 7.32 -1.89
N SER A 219 -15.02 6.48 -2.90
CA SER A 219 -16.25 6.53 -3.71
C SER A 219 -17.13 5.29 -3.54
N LYS A 220 -16.54 4.16 -3.16
CA LYS A 220 -17.20 2.85 -3.14
C LYS A 220 -16.97 2.13 -1.80
N PHE A 221 -17.04 2.88 -0.69
CA PHE A 221 -16.76 2.38 0.67
C PHE A 221 -17.52 1.10 1.02
N GLN A 222 -18.83 1.03 0.79
CA GLN A 222 -19.64 -0.14 1.18
C GLN A 222 -19.22 -1.41 0.43
N ALA A 223 -18.80 -1.31 -0.83
CA ALA A 223 -18.31 -2.45 -1.60
C ALA A 223 -16.97 -2.96 -1.05
N VAL A 224 -16.04 -2.04 -0.75
CA VAL A 224 -14.74 -2.37 -0.13
C VAL A 224 -14.95 -2.99 1.26
N ARG A 225 -15.76 -2.36 2.13
CA ARG A 225 -16.09 -2.85 3.47
C ARG A 225 -16.68 -4.25 3.41
N LYS A 226 -17.69 -4.47 2.57
CA LYS A 226 -18.33 -5.78 2.41
C LYS A 226 -17.32 -6.85 2.00
N LYS A 227 -16.45 -6.54 1.03
CA LYS A 227 -15.43 -7.49 0.57
C LYS A 227 -14.41 -7.79 1.66
N PHE A 228 -13.90 -6.78 2.36
CA PHE A 228 -12.97 -6.94 3.48
C PHE A 228 -13.53 -7.78 4.61
N ILE A 229 -14.73 -7.45 5.10
CA ILE A 229 -15.36 -8.18 6.20
C ILE A 229 -15.65 -9.62 5.82
N THR A 230 -16.01 -9.89 4.55
CA THR A 230 -16.22 -11.25 4.04
C THR A 230 -14.93 -12.07 4.09
N GLU A 231 -13.84 -11.57 3.49
CA GLU A 231 -12.55 -12.27 3.48
C GLU A 231 -11.97 -12.43 4.89
N LEU A 232 -12.14 -11.44 5.78
CA LEU A 232 -11.71 -11.53 7.17
C LEU A 232 -12.48 -12.62 7.94
N LYS A 233 -13.80 -12.70 7.75
CA LYS A 233 -14.63 -13.75 8.37
C LYS A 233 -14.24 -15.14 7.85
N GLU A 234 -14.01 -15.28 6.55
CA GLU A 234 -13.54 -16.54 5.96
C GLU A 234 -12.20 -16.99 6.56
N LEU A 235 -11.23 -16.08 6.70
CA LEU A 235 -9.94 -16.41 7.32
C LEU A 235 -10.07 -16.76 8.80
N ARG A 236 -10.94 -16.08 9.54
CA ARG A 236 -11.19 -16.36 10.97
C ARG A 236 -11.84 -17.72 11.22
N GLN A 237 -12.55 -18.27 10.24
CA GLN A 237 -13.18 -19.59 10.33
C GLN A 237 -12.22 -20.75 10.06
N LYS A 238 -11.06 -20.47 9.45
CA LYS A 238 -10.03 -21.48 9.19
C LYS A 238 -9.29 -21.86 10.48
N GLU A 239 -8.74 -23.08 10.49
CA GLU A 239 -7.85 -23.52 11.55
C GLU A 239 -6.66 -22.58 11.69
N GLN A 240 -6.34 -22.19 12.93
CA GLN A 240 -5.28 -21.22 13.17
C GLN A 240 -3.92 -21.85 12.89
N SER A 241 -3.24 -21.32 11.88
CA SER A 241 -1.87 -21.66 11.51
C SER A 241 -1.06 -20.38 11.26
N PRO A 242 0.28 -20.43 11.29
CA PRO A 242 1.13 -19.28 10.96
C PRO A 242 0.78 -18.65 9.59
N TYR A 243 0.38 -19.48 8.63
CA TYR A 243 -0.09 -19.03 7.33
C TYR A 243 -1.39 -18.22 7.39
N VAL A 244 -2.37 -18.70 8.16
CA VAL A 244 -3.64 -17.98 8.35
C VAL A 244 -3.41 -16.66 9.07
N VAL A 245 -2.55 -16.65 10.09
CA VAL A 245 -2.14 -15.43 10.80
C VAL A 245 -1.55 -14.41 9.81
N GLN A 246 -0.59 -14.83 8.97
CA GLN A 246 0.02 -13.94 7.99
C GLN A 246 -0.96 -13.49 6.90
N SER A 247 -1.90 -14.34 6.50
CA SER A 247 -2.98 -13.98 5.57
C SER A 247 -3.89 -12.90 6.16
N ILE A 248 -4.23 -13.02 7.45
CA ILE A 248 -5.03 -12.01 8.16
C ILE A 248 -4.26 -10.69 8.27
N ILE A 249 -2.96 -10.75 8.63
CA ILE A 249 -2.10 -9.55 8.70
C ILE A 249 -2.03 -8.87 7.33
N SER A 250 -1.78 -9.62 6.26
CA SER A 250 -1.71 -9.09 4.89
C SER A 250 -3.04 -8.43 4.47
N LEU A 251 -4.18 -9.06 4.80
CA LEU A 251 -5.50 -8.50 4.56
C LEU A 251 -5.73 -7.18 5.32
N ILE A 252 -5.35 -7.11 6.61
CA ILE A 252 -5.43 -5.90 7.44
C ILE A 252 -4.57 -4.77 6.84
N MET A 253 -3.34 -5.09 6.43
CA MET A 253 -2.43 -4.12 5.81
C MET A 253 -2.93 -3.61 4.45
N GLY A 254 -3.73 -4.42 3.73
CA GLY A 254 -4.44 -4.00 2.53
C GLY A 254 -5.36 -2.79 2.72
N MET A 255 -5.78 -2.51 3.96
CA MET A 255 -6.64 -1.37 4.32
C MET A 255 -5.85 -0.15 4.84
N LYS A 256 -4.50 -0.17 4.88
CA LYS A 256 -3.69 0.88 5.52
C LYS A 256 -3.86 2.29 4.94
N PHE A 257 -4.30 2.40 3.68
CA PHE A 257 -4.57 3.68 3.02
C PHE A 257 -6.05 4.12 3.13
N PHE A 258 -6.87 3.42 3.93
CA PHE A 258 -8.20 3.88 4.28
C PHE A 258 -8.14 5.28 4.91
N ARG A 259 -8.91 6.22 4.37
CA ARG A 259 -9.04 7.58 4.92
C ARG A 259 -10.50 7.84 5.24
N VAL A 260 -10.74 8.19 6.50
CA VAL A 260 -12.06 8.61 6.98
C VAL A 260 -12.44 9.92 6.28
N LYS A 261 -13.65 9.97 5.74
CA LYS A 261 -14.25 11.22 5.31
C LYS A 261 -14.90 11.90 6.50
N MET A 262 -14.56 13.17 6.70
CA MET A 262 -15.12 13.96 7.79
C MET A 262 -16.55 14.42 7.48
N TYR A 263 -16.89 14.56 6.20
CA TYR A 263 -18.21 15.01 5.74
C TYR A 263 -18.69 14.19 4.54
N PRO A 264 -20.01 13.98 4.40
CA PRO A 264 -21.06 14.30 5.38
C PRO A 264 -21.01 13.35 6.60
N VAL A 265 -21.77 13.65 7.65
CA VAL A 265 -21.66 12.94 8.94
C VAL A 265 -21.98 11.44 8.81
N GLU A 266 -22.85 11.06 7.89
CA GLU A 266 -23.23 9.67 7.62
C GLU A 266 -22.03 8.86 7.10
N GLU A 267 -21.17 9.48 6.29
CA GLU A 267 -19.95 8.84 5.78
C GLU A 267 -18.88 8.72 6.87
N PHE A 268 -18.82 9.69 7.78
CA PHE A 268 -17.97 9.63 8.97
C PHE A 268 -18.41 8.50 9.91
N GLU A 269 -19.71 8.43 10.24
CA GLU A 269 -20.28 7.39 11.10
C GLU A 269 -20.11 5.99 10.48
N ALA A 270 -20.34 5.85 9.17
CA ALA A 270 -20.13 4.58 8.48
C ALA A 270 -18.65 4.13 8.54
N SER A 271 -17.71 5.07 8.45
CA SER A 271 -16.28 4.80 8.61
C SER A 271 -15.95 4.30 10.02
N PHE A 272 -16.52 4.93 11.06
CA PHE A 272 -16.32 4.51 12.44
C PHE A 272 -17.06 3.21 12.79
N GLN A 273 -18.18 2.91 12.15
CA GLN A 273 -18.83 1.60 12.27
C GLN A 273 -17.90 0.47 11.79
N PHE A 274 -17.25 0.67 10.64
CA PHE A 274 -16.23 -0.25 10.15
C PHE A 274 -15.04 -0.37 11.12
N MET A 275 -14.53 0.75 11.62
CA MET A 275 -13.45 0.73 12.60
C MET A 275 -13.85 0.01 13.90
N GLN A 276 -15.10 0.15 14.36
CA GLN A 276 -15.62 -0.56 15.53
C GLN A 276 -15.70 -2.08 15.29
N GLU A 277 -16.05 -2.55 14.10
CA GLU A 277 -15.99 -3.99 13.77
C GLU A 277 -14.55 -4.52 13.85
N CYS A 278 -13.58 -3.76 13.35
CA CYS A 278 -12.16 -4.10 13.48
C CYS A 278 -11.69 -4.03 14.95
N ALA A 279 -12.18 -3.07 15.74
CA ALA A 279 -11.87 -2.91 17.16
C ALA A 279 -12.38 -4.09 17.99
N GLN A 280 -13.60 -4.55 17.68
CA GLN A 280 -14.16 -5.74 18.30
C GLN A 280 -13.25 -6.95 18.04
N TYR A 281 -12.77 -7.12 16.81
CA TYR A 281 -11.81 -8.17 16.50
C TYR A 281 -10.47 -8.01 17.24
N PHE A 282 -9.95 -6.78 17.39
CA PHE A 282 -8.75 -6.50 18.18
C PHE A 282 -8.87 -6.92 19.65
N LEU A 283 -10.06 -6.73 20.24
CA LEU A 283 -10.34 -7.15 21.62
C LEU A 283 -10.45 -8.67 21.74
N GLU A 284 -11.07 -9.35 20.77
CA GLU A 284 -11.30 -10.80 20.75
C GLU A 284 -10.06 -11.63 20.45
N VAL A 285 -9.23 -11.18 19.50
CA VAL A 285 -8.10 -11.96 19.00
C VAL A 285 -7.07 -12.17 20.12
N LYS A 286 -6.42 -13.34 20.16
CA LYS A 286 -5.36 -13.65 21.15
C LYS A 286 -3.95 -13.51 20.56
N ASP A 287 -3.84 -13.73 19.26
CA ASP A 287 -2.58 -13.63 18.54
C ASP A 287 -2.01 -12.20 18.60
N LYS A 288 -0.75 -12.10 19.01
CA LYS A 288 -0.10 -10.79 19.22
C LYS A 288 0.16 -10.05 17.92
N ASP A 289 0.47 -10.76 16.84
CA ASP A 289 0.93 -10.17 15.59
C ASP A 289 -0.28 -9.61 14.82
N ILE A 290 -1.42 -10.30 14.91
CA ILE A 290 -2.72 -9.76 14.45
C ILE A 290 -3.12 -8.52 15.27
N LYS A 291 -2.95 -8.53 16.60
CA LYS A 291 -3.21 -7.33 17.42
C LYS A 291 -2.34 -6.15 17.00
N HIS A 292 -1.05 -6.40 16.76
CA HIS A 292 -0.10 -5.37 16.35
C HIS A 292 -0.45 -4.80 14.97
N ALA A 293 -0.86 -5.65 14.02
CA ALA A 293 -1.33 -5.21 12.71
C ALA A 293 -2.60 -4.34 12.80
N LEU A 294 -3.60 -4.76 13.59
CA LEU A 294 -4.80 -3.96 13.84
C LEU A 294 -4.50 -2.62 14.51
N ALA A 295 -3.58 -2.61 15.49
CA ALA A 295 -3.16 -1.39 16.14
C ALA A 295 -2.47 -0.42 15.16
N GLY A 296 -1.58 -0.93 14.31
CA GLY A 296 -0.95 -0.17 13.23
C GLY A 296 -2.00 0.41 12.26
N LEU A 297 -2.98 -0.38 11.85
CA LEU A 297 -4.08 0.08 11.01
C LEU A 297 -4.87 1.24 11.65
N PHE A 298 -5.24 1.11 12.92
CA PHE A 298 -5.94 2.20 13.63
C PHE A 298 -5.10 3.47 13.70
N VAL A 299 -3.79 3.37 13.94
CA VAL A 299 -2.88 4.52 13.96
C VAL A 299 -2.85 5.22 12.60
N GLU A 300 -2.66 4.47 11.51
CA GLU A 300 -2.64 5.01 10.15
C GLU A 300 -3.94 5.77 9.78
N ILE A 301 -5.08 5.28 10.25
CA ILE A 301 -6.40 5.87 10.01
C ILE A 301 -6.64 7.09 10.91
N LEU A 302 -6.27 7.01 12.20
CA LEU A 302 -6.57 8.04 13.20
C LEU A 302 -5.65 9.25 13.10
N ILE A 303 -4.40 9.12 12.63
CA ILE A 303 -3.48 10.26 12.51
C ILE A 303 -4.09 11.41 11.67
N PRO A 304 -4.60 11.19 10.45
CA PRO A 304 -5.28 12.25 9.70
C PRO A 304 -6.54 12.79 10.38
N VAL A 305 -7.30 11.94 11.07
CA VAL A 305 -8.51 12.36 11.80
C VAL A 305 -8.11 13.33 12.92
N ALA A 306 -7.10 12.98 13.71
CA ALA A 306 -6.56 13.81 14.78
C ALA A 306 -6.09 15.18 14.28
N ALA A 307 -5.53 15.24 13.06
CA ALA A 307 -5.12 16.49 12.43
C ALA A 307 -6.29 17.37 11.94
N ALA A 308 -7.43 16.75 11.60
CA ALA A 308 -8.61 17.41 11.06
C ALA A 308 -9.61 17.88 12.15
N VAL A 309 -9.67 17.19 13.29
CA VAL A 309 -10.58 17.50 14.41
C VAL A 309 -10.16 18.80 15.08
N LYS A 310 -10.70 19.93 14.60
CA LYS A 310 -10.51 21.26 15.21
C LYS A 310 -11.73 21.73 16.01
N ASN A 311 -12.95 21.34 15.62
CA ASN A 311 -14.19 21.84 16.24
C ASN A 311 -15.29 20.77 16.50
N GLU A 312 -15.07 19.50 16.16
CA GLU A 312 -16.13 18.46 16.14
C GLU A 312 -15.90 17.29 17.11
N VAL A 313 -15.20 17.52 18.23
CA VAL A 313 -14.86 16.44 19.19
C VAL A 313 -16.07 15.81 19.91
N ASN A 314 -17.30 16.16 19.52
CA ASN A 314 -18.52 15.65 20.14
C ASN A 314 -19.32 14.72 19.23
N VAL A 315 -18.66 13.98 18.32
CA VAL A 315 -19.33 12.91 17.56
C VAL A 315 -19.39 11.63 18.40
N PRO A 316 -20.59 11.10 18.70
CA PRO A 316 -20.76 9.93 19.59
C PRO A 316 -19.99 8.69 19.13
N CYS A 317 -19.91 8.41 17.83
CA CYS A 317 -19.25 7.21 17.32
C CYS A 317 -17.73 7.20 17.60
N LEU A 318 -17.07 8.36 17.52
CA LEU A 318 -15.66 8.52 17.84
C LEU A 318 -15.42 8.38 19.35
N LYS A 319 -16.26 9.01 20.17
CA LYS A 319 -16.22 8.86 21.62
C LYS A 319 -16.32 7.38 22.03
N ASN A 320 -17.34 6.69 21.53
CA ASN A 320 -17.58 5.28 21.83
C ASN A 320 -16.41 4.40 21.38
N PHE A 321 -15.80 4.70 20.22
CA PHE A 321 -14.63 3.98 19.73
C PHE A 321 -13.42 4.15 20.66
N VAL A 322 -13.16 5.37 21.15
CA VAL A 322 -12.07 5.64 22.11
C VAL A 322 -12.31 4.90 23.42
N GLU A 323 -13.52 5.03 24.00
CA GLU A 323 -13.87 4.40 25.27
C GLU A 323 -13.79 2.87 25.19
N MET A 324 -14.17 2.28 24.05
CA MET A 324 -14.07 0.84 23.80
C MET A 324 -12.63 0.31 23.81
N LEU A 325 -11.67 1.07 23.26
CA LEU A 325 -10.30 0.56 23.06
C LEU A 325 -9.29 1.02 24.12
N TYR A 326 -9.48 2.20 24.71
CA TYR A 326 -8.42 2.87 25.46
C TYR A 326 -7.88 2.01 26.61
N GLN A 327 -8.75 1.56 27.51
CA GLN A 327 -8.32 0.88 28.74
C GLN A 327 -7.56 -0.42 28.42
N THR A 328 -8.14 -1.28 27.58
CA THR A 328 -7.51 -2.54 27.17
C THR A 328 -6.18 -2.31 26.47
N THR A 329 -6.11 -1.31 25.59
CA THR A 329 -4.88 -0.99 24.86
C THR A 329 -3.81 -0.46 25.81
N PHE A 330 -4.18 0.43 26.74
CA PHE A 330 -3.28 0.99 27.75
C PHE A 330 -2.69 -0.11 28.64
N ASP A 331 -3.52 -1.01 29.18
CA ASP A 331 -3.06 -2.11 30.05
C ASP A 331 -2.12 -3.08 29.33
N LEU A 332 -2.42 -3.39 28.05
CA LEU A 332 -1.54 -4.21 27.22
C LEU A 332 -0.22 -3.50 26.90
N SER A 333 -0.25 -2.18 26.71
CA SER A 333 0.92 -1.38 26.34
C SER A 333 1.98 -1.31 27.45
N SER A 334 1.58 -1.43 28.72
CA SER A 334 2.50 -1.52 29.88
C SER A 334 3.37 -2.78 29.85
N ARG A 335 3.04 -3.78 29.01
CA ARG A 335 3.85 -4.98 28.84
C ARG A 335 4.92 -4.72 27.78
N LYS A 336 6.20 -4.91 28.13
CA LYS A 336 7.37 -4.68 27.24
C LYS A 336 7.24 -5.32 25.85
N LYS A 337 6.59 -6.49 25.75
CA LYS A 337 6.37 -7.19 24.46
C LYS A 337 5.40 -6.50 23.49
N HIS A 338 4.54 -5.60 23.98
CA HIS A 338 3.53 -4.92 23.17
C HIS A 338 3.71 -3.40 23.15
N SER A 339 4.54 -2.85 24.03
CA SER A 339 4.70 -1.40 24.21
C SER A 339 4.99 -0.65 22.92
N LEU A 340 5.94 -1.14 22.10
CA LEU A 340 6.32 -0.48 20.84
C LEU A 340 5.17 -0.39 19.83
N ALA A 341 4.34 -1.43 19.76
CA ALA A 341 3.21 -1.47 18.82
C ALA A 341 1.98 -0.72 19.36
N LEU A 342 1.75 -0.72 20.67
CA LEU A 342 0.51 -0.19 21.25
C LEU A 342 0.62 1.25 21.76
N TYR A 343 1.80 1.76 22.13
CA TYR A 343 1.96 3.16 22.51
C TYR A 343 1.51 4.15 21.43
N PRO A 344 1.83 3.96 20.14
CA PRO A 344 1.29 4.83 19.09
C PRO A 344 -0.24 4.85 19.07
N LEU A 345 -0.89 3.70 19.30
CA LEU A 345 -2.34 3.60 19.36
C LEU A 345 -2.91 4.33 20.59
N VAL A 346 -2.38 4.09 21.79
CA VAL A 346 -2.82 4.79 23.01
C VAL A 346 -2.70 6.31 22.84
N THR A 347 -1.57 6.78 22.28
CA THR A 347 -1.36 8.19 21.94
C THR A 347 -2.43 8.69 20.97
N CYS A 348 -2.69 7.98 19.86
CA CYS A 348 -3.71 8.39 18.90
C CYS A 348 -5.11 8.43 19.53
N LEU A 349 -5.48 7.45 20.35
CA LEU A 349 -6.76 7.42 21.05
C LEU A 349 -6.94 8.62 21.99
N LEU A 350 -5.91 8.99 22.75
CA LEU A 350 -5.93 10.20 23.58
C LEU A 350 -6.10 11.45 22.72
N CYS A 351 -5.35 11.56 21.63
CA CYS A 351 -5.36 12.71 20.73
C CYS A 351 -6.71 12.97 20.06
N VAL A 352 -7.46 11.92 19.71
CA VAL A 352 -8.81 12.03 19.11
C VAL A 352 -9.92 12.03 20.16
N SER A 353 -9.60 11.83 21.44
CA SER A 353 -10.58 11.78 22.53
C SER A 353 -11.15 13.15 22.87
N GLN A 354 -12.27 13.14 23.59
CA GLN A 354 -12.86 14.36 24.14
C GLN A 354 -11.93 14.99 25.17
N LYS A 355 -11.95 16.33 25.26
CA LYS A 355 -11.11 17.11 26.19
C LYS A 355 -11.10 16.55 27.61
N GLN A 356 -12.27 16.20 28.16
CA GLN A 356 -12.35 15.67 29.52
C GLN A 356 -11.69 14.29 29.65
N PHE A 357 -11.93 13.40 28.68
CA PHE A 357 -11.30 12.09 28.64
C PHE A 357 -9.78 12.21 28.56
N PHE A 358 -9.29 13.10 27.69
CA PHE A 358 -7.86 13.40 27.57
C PHE A 358 -7.28 13.85 28.91
N LEU A 359 -7.85 14.90 29.52
CA LEU A 359 -7.37 15.50 30.78
C LEU A 359 -7.32 14.50 31.94
N ASN A 360 -8.28 13.57 31.99
CA ASN A 360 -8.35 12.55 33.02
C ASN A 360 -7.28 11.44 32.86
N ASN A 361 -6.77 11.21 31.65
CA ASN A 361 -5.97 10.01 31.34
C ASN A 361 -4.53 10.29 30.90
N TRP A 362 -4.24 11.46 30.33
CA TRP A 362 -2.94 11.76 29.72
C TRP A 362 -1.76 11.67 30.71
N HIS A 363 -1.97 12.11 31.95
CA HIS A 363 -0.93 12.14 32.97
C HIS A 363 -0.54 10.72 33.42
N ILE A 364 -1.51 9.80 33.49
CA ILE A 364 -1.29 8.38 33.79
C ILE A 364 -0.46 7.73 32.68
N PHE A 365 -0.82 8.00 31.41
CA PHE A 365 -0.07 7.51 30.26
C PHE A 365 1.36 8.05 30.23
N LEU A 366 1.54 9.35 30.45
CA LEU A 366 2.85 9.97 30.52
C LEU A 366 3.73 9.35 31.62
N GLN A 367 3.17 9.15 32.82
CA GLN A 367 3.89 8.51 33.93
C GLN A 367 4.33 7.08 33.57
N ASN A 368 3.47 6.32 32.88
CA ASN A 368 3.82 4.99 32.39
C ASN A 368 5.00 5.05 31.41
N CYS A 369 4.95 5.90 30.39
CA CYS A 369 6.06 6.10 29.45
C CYS A 369 7.38 6.46 30.17
N LEU A 370 7.33 7.38 31.14
CA LEU A 370 8.50 7.80 31.93
C LEU A 370 9.08 6.66 32.79
N SER A 371 8.24 5.79 33.35
CA SER A 371 8.67 4.65 34.16
C SER A 371 9.50 3.64 33.34
N HIS A 372 9.08 3.39 32.10
CA HIS A 372 9.80 2.53 31.17
C HIS A 372 11.12 3.15 30.70
N LEU A 373 11.18 4.47 30.54
CA LEU A 373 12.43 5.17 30.21
C LEU A 373 13.42 5.17 31.37
N LYS A 374 12.97 5.40 32.61
CA LYS A 374 13.85 5.33 33.80
C LYS A 374 14.52 3.96 33.92
N PHE A 375 13.81 2.88 33.58
CA PHE A 375 14.39 1.54 33.52
C PHE A 375 15.46 1.41 32.43
N PHE A 376 15.23 1.98 31.24
CA PHE A 376 16.19 1.94 30.12
C PHE A 376 17.45 2.76 30.41
N PHE A 377 17.29 3.98 30.94
CA PHE A 377 18.41 4.84 31.29
C PHE A 377 19.23 4.32 32.49
N ASN A 378 18.59 3.73 33.52
CA ASN A 378 19.33 3.10 34.63
C ASN A 378 20.18 1.89 34.20
N VAL A 379 19.90 1.28 33.05
CA VAL A 379 20.65 0.11 32.54
C VAL A 379 21.74 0.52 31.54
N HIS A 380 21.58 1.64 30.82
CA HIS A 380 22.47 1.99 29.70
C HIS A 380 23.11 3.39 29.74
N VAL A 381 22.79 4.27 30.69
CA VAL A 381 23.32 5.65 30.72
C VAL A 381 23.69 6.10 32.13
N SER A 382 24.87 6.71 32.29
CA SER A 382 25.35 7.26 33.56
C SER A 382 24.39 8.31 34.15
N PRO A 383 24.28 8.43 35.50
CA PRO A 383 23.25 9.22 36.20
C PRO A 383 23.14 10.71 35.84
N LEU A 384 24.19 11.29 35.26
CA LEU A 384 24.27 12.73 34.92
C LEU A 384 23.34 13.15 33.77
N HIS A 385 22.98 12.25 32.85
CA HIS A 385 22.03 12.57 31.75
C HIS A 385 20.55 12.49 32.16
N LEU A 386 20.24 11.85 33.30
CA LEU A 386 18.87 11.68 33.78
C LEU A 386 18.24 13.00 34.26
N HIS A 387 19.07 13.91 34.79
CA HIS A 387 18.63 15.19 35.32
C HIS A 387 18.19 16.19 34.25
N SER A 388 18.74 16.15 33.03
CA SER A 388 18.34 17.10 31.97
C SER A 388 16.99 16.73 31.35
N VAL A 389 16.70 15.44 31.17
CA VAL A 389 15.44 14.93 30.59
C VAL A 389 14.29 15.08 31.58
N SER A 390 14.52 14.81 32.87
CA SER A 390 13.50 15.01 33.92
C SER A 390 13.14 16.48 34.12
N SER A 391 14.11 17.40 33.92
CA SER A 391 13.90 18.85 33.97
C SER A 391 13.09 19.36 32.76
N HIS A 392 13.37 18.87 31.55
CA HIS A 392 12.62 19.24 30.35
C HIS A 392 11.21 18.64 30.29
N GLY A 393 11.00 17.42 30.81
CA GLY A 393 9.67 16.81 30.92
C GLY A 393 8.76 17.51 31.94
N ALA A 394 9.33 18.11 33.00
CA ALA A 394 8.59 18.88 33.99
C ALA A 394 8.23 20.32 33.51
N SER A 395 8.84 20.79 32.42
CA SER A 395 8.70 22.16 31.91
C SER A 395 7.74 22.27 30.70
N LEU A 396 7.01 21.20 30.37
CA LEU A 396 5.97 21.20 29.33
C LEU A 396 4.71 21.95 29.83
N GLN A 397 4.82 23.27 29.94
CA GLN A 397 3.68 24.12 30.18
C GLN A 397 2.88 24.23 28.87
N MET A 398 1.77 23.49 28.82
CA MET A 398 0.87 23.49 27.68
C MET A 398 0.38 24.93 27.41
N PRO A 399 0.48 25.43 26.16
CA PRO A 399 -0.11 26.72 25.83
C PRO A 399 -1.62 26.66 26.07
N SER A 400 -2.15 27.67 26.77
CA SER A 400 -3.55 27.81 27.17
C SER A 400 -4.55 27.88 26.02
N ASN A 401 -4.09 27.87 24.76
CA ASN A 401 -4.91 28.03 23.56
C ASN A 401 -4.98 26.75 22.69
N ASN A 402 -5.96 25.91 23.04
CA ASN A 402 -6.95 25.18 22.22
C ASN A 402 -6.63 24.48 20.88
N SER A 403 -5.40 24.39 20.40
CA SER A 403 -5.16 23.53 19.22
C SER A 403 -4.76 22.12 19.67
N ILE A 404 -5.71 21.18 19.61
CA ILE A 404 -5.48 19.73 19.71
C ILE A 404 -4.26 19.32 18.84
N ARG A 405 -4.04 20.01 17.70
CA ARG A 405 -2.85 19.87 16.85
C ARG A 405 -1.52 20.11 17.56
N LYS A 406 -1.40 21.16 18.40
CA LYS A 406 -0.17 21.44 19.18
C LYS A 406 0.05 20.43 20.29
N GLN A 407 -1.04 19.91 20.87
CA GLN A 407 -0.99 18.86 21.89
C GLN A 407 -0.59 17.51 21.27
N ILE A 408 -1.11 17.20 20.07
CA ILE A 408 -0.71 16.06 19.23
C ILE A 408 0.75 16.20 18.82
N GLU A 409 1.19 17.34 18.31
CA GLU A 409 2.58 17.56 17.91
C GLU A 409 3.52 17.44 19.12
N THR A 410 3.11 17.91 20.31
CA THR A 410 3.90 17.79 21.53
C THR A 410 3.96 16.35 22.04
N LEU A 411 2.84 15.60 22.00
CA LEU A 411 2.79 14.19 22.35
C LEU A 411 3.48 13.30 21.31
N GLN A 412 3.38 13.62 20.02
CA GLN A 412 4.04 12.92 18.93
C GLN A 412 5.53 13.21 18.91
N VAL A 413 5.97 14.45 19.16
CA VAL A 413 7.40 14.80 19.28
C VAL A 413 7.99 14.19 20.56
N SER A 414 7.26 14.21 21.68
CA SER A 414 7.70 13.56 22.93
C SER A 414 7.74 12.03 22.80
N ALA A 415 6.70 11.42 22.22
CA ALA A 415 6.68 9.99 21.92
C ALA A 415 7.73 9.61 20.88
N ALA A 416 7.93 10.39 19.81
CA ALA A 416 8.91 10.12 18.75
C ALA A 416 10.35 10.34 19.21
N LEU A 417 10.65 11.36 20.03
CA LEU A 417 11.96 11.53 20.68
C LEU A 417 12.26 10.36 21.63
N HIS A 418 11.25 9.86 22.35
CA HIS A 418 11.38 8.72 23.26
C HIS A 418 11.39 7.35 22.56
N LEU A 419 10.69 7.21 21.43
CA LEU A 419 10.72 6.03 20.56
C LEU A 419 12.03 5.98 19.77
N ASN A 420 12.54 7.07 19.21
CA ASN A 420 13.84 7.09 18.52
C ASN A 420 15.00 6.73 19.46
N ALA A 421 14.96 7.15 20.72
CA ALA A 421 15.95 6.76 21.73
C ALA A 421 15.87 5.25 22.09
N ALA A 422 14.70 4.62 21.96
CA ALA A 422 14.48 3.19 22.21
C ALA A 422 14.66 2.30 20.97
N LEU A 423 14.56 2.86 19.76
CA LEU A 423 14.54 2.15 18.47
C LEU A 423 15.88 2.13 17.72
N GLY A 424 16.95 2.74 18.24
CA GLY A 424 18.30 2.61 17.67
C GLY A 424 18.71 1.17 17.31
N PRO A 425 18.34 0.14 18.10
CA PRO A 425 18.60 -1.26 17.75
C PRO A 425 17.60 -1.92 16.78
N TRP A 426 16.40 -1.35 16.57
CA TRP A 426 15.37 -1.94 15.68
C TRP A 426 15.55 -1.57 14.21
N CYS A 427 16.33 -0.53 13.88
CA CYS A 427 16.76 -0.28 12.50
C CYS A 427 17.63 -1.43 11.93
N ILE A 428 18.18 -2.31 12.78
CA ILE A 428 19.08 -3.39 12.38
C ILE A 428 18.31 -4.69 12.04
N MET A 429 17.03 -4.79 12.40
CA MET A 429 16.23 -6.01 12.21
C MET A 429 15.05 -5.77 11.26
N GLY A 430 15.34 -5.47 9.99
CA GLY A 430 14.54 -5.97 8.88
C GLY A 430 13.41 -5.09 8.31
N SER A 431 13.49 -3.76 8.34
CA SER A 431 12.57 -2.88 7.58
C SER A 431 13.12 -1.47 7.36
N GLU A 432 14.14 -1.30 6.50
CA GLU A 432 14.63 0.03 6.10
C GLU A 432 13.64 0.85 5.25
N CYS A 433 12.47 0.29 4.87
CA CYS A 433 11.58 0.95 3.91
C CYS A 433 10.48 1.84 4.50
N VAL A 434 10.10 1.70 5.78
CA VAL A 434 8.90 2.39 6.31
C VAL A 434 9.19 3.85 6.68
N CYS A 435 10.38 4.15 7.22
CA CYS A 435 10.77 5.53 7.55
C CYS A 435 11.03 6.41 6.32
N VAL A 436 11.55 5.84 5.22
CA VAL A 436 11.90 6.63 4.02
C VAL A 436 10.66 7.05 3.22
N CYS A 437 9.60 6.24 3.19
CA CYS A 437 8.34 6.58 2.51
C CYS A 437 7.53 7.64 3.28
N ALA A 438 7.46 7.55 4.61
CA ALA A 438 6.86 8.60 5.43
C ALA A 438 7.62 9.94 5.27
N HIS A 439 8.95 9.89 5.17
CA HIS A 439 9.78 11.08 4.99
C HIS A 439 9.63 11.74 3.61
N ARG A 440 9.41 10.98 2.52
CA ARG A 440 9.15 11.52 1.16
C ARG A 440 7.73 12.06 1.00
N LYS A 441 6.69 11.38 1.54
CA LYS A 441 5.28 11.83 1.43
C LYS A 441 5.02 13.10 2.27
N LEU A 442 5.78 13.32 3.34
CA LEU A 442 5.79 14.56 4.12
C LEU A 442 6.58 15.71 3.45
N ARG A 443 7.67 15.46 2.71
CA ARG A 443 8.37 16.56 1.99
C ARG A 443 7.58 17.11 0.81
N GLY A 444 6.79 16.29 0.12
CA GLY A 444 6.08 16.71 -1.10
C GLY A 444 4.85 17.60 -0.89
N ARG A 445 4.23 17.61 0.30
CA ARG A 445 2.99 18.40 0.57
C ARG A 445 3.19 19.68 1.38
N TRP A 446 4.37 19.90 1.96
CA TRP A 446 4.62 21.01 2.90
C TRP A 446 5.60 22.06 2.34
N ALA A 447 5.98 21.97 1.08
CA ALA A 447 7.04 22.79 0.49
C ALA A 447 6.70 24.28 0.28
N VAL A 448 5.47 24.74 0.57
CA VAL A 448 5.05 26.11 0.20
C VAL A 448 4.90 27.07 1.39
N HIS A 449 4.80 26.65 2.66
CA HIS A 449 4.47 27.66 3.69
C HIS A 449 4.98 27.57 5.13
N ASP A 450 5.92 26.70 5.52
CA ASP A 450 6.48 26.73 6.88
C ASP A 450 7.97 26.34 6.94
N LYS A 451 8.85 27.30 6.63
CA LYS A 451 10.32 27.13 6.72
C LYS A 451 10.89 27.28 8.14
N GLN A 452 10.09 27.57 9.16
CA GLN A 452 10.61 27.92 10.50
C GLN A 452 10.69 26.78 11.53
N ILE A 453 10.05 25.63 11.31
CA ILE A 453 10.06 24.53 12.31
C ILE A 453 11.15 23.47 12.03
N ILE A 454 11.65 23.37 10.79
CA ILE A 454 12.60 22.33 10.37
C ILE A 454 14.05 22.64 10.83
N ALA A 455 14.33 23.85 11.30
CA ALA A 455 15.69 24.26 11.72
C ALA A 455 16.16 23.63 13.05
N GLY A 456 15.28 22.98 13.83
CA GLY A 456 15.63 22.36 15.11
C GLY A 456 16.02 20.87 15.06
N CYS A 457 15.94 20.22 13.89
CA CYS A 457 16.23 18.78 13.75
C CYS A 457 17.49 18.45 12.95
N ALA A 458 18.28 19.46 12.57
CA ALA A 458 19.62 19.25 12.05
C ALA A 458 20.60 19.36 13.21
N PHE A 459 21.18 18.23 13.66
CA PHE A 459 22.57 18.09 14.14
C PHE A 459 22.72 16.74 14.86
N PHE A 460 23.30 15.76 14.17
CA PHE A 460 24.39 14.96 14.73
C PHE A 460 25.44 14.84 13.63
N PRO A 461 26.59 15.52 13.74
CA PRO A 461 27.69 15.30 12.82
C PRO A 461 28.31 13.94 13.14
N SER A 462 28.46 13.15 12.09
CA SER A 462 29.50 12.13 11.99
C SER A 462 30.85 12.76 12.31
N THR A 463 31.44 12.44 13.46
CA THR A 463 32.87 12.64 13.67
C THR A 463 33.63 11.42 13.12
N PRO A 464 34.62 11.65 12.23
CA PRO A 464 35.50 10.61 11.73
C PRO A 464 36.59 10.33 12.77
N VAL A 465 37.03 9.08 12.85
CA VAL A 465 38.22 8.68 13.60
C VAL A 465 39.26 8.21 12.57
N LEU A 466 40.38 8.96 12.50
CA LEU A 466 41.71 8.62 11.94
C LEU A 466 41.79 8.51 10.40
N VAL A 467 42.65 9.22 9.64
CA VAL A 467 43.82 10.12 9.87
C VAL A 467 43.72 11.26 8.86
#